data_AF-A0A0C3NFT9-F1
#
_entry.id   AF-A0A0C3NFT9-F1
#
_cell.length_a   1.000
_cell.length_b   1.000
_cell.length_c   1.000
_cell.angle_alpha   90.00
_cell.angle_beta   90.00
_cell.angle_gamma   90.00
#
_symmetry.space_group_name_H-M   'P 1'
#
loop_
_entity.id
_entity.type
_entity.pdbx_description
1 polymer ?
#
loop_
_entity_poly.entity_id
_entity_poly.type
_entity_poly.pdbx_seq_one_letter_code
_entity_poly.pdbx_strand_id
1 'polypeptide(L)'
;MKIVRMTLIIIVAIVVVLGIVTVIIIDHPSFGKASHGERLERLKLSPDYRDGQFRNLILTQRLTSDKGKFAATQVFTEWWKEGE
;
A
#
# COMPACT_ATOMS: atom_id res chain seq x y z
N MET A 1 -22.81 35.73 8.39
CA MET A 1 -22.16 34.49 7.87
C MET A 1 -20.64 34.46 8.10
N LYS A 2 -20.12 34.96 9.23
CA LYS A 2 -18.67 34.91 9.54
C LYS A 2 -18.26 33.52 10.04
N ILE A 3 -19.09 32.89 10.87
CA ILE A 3 -18.87 31.56 11.44
C ILE A 3 -18.77 30.50 10.34
N VAL A 4 -19.70 30.46 9.39
CA VAL A 4 -19.69 29.49 8.27
C VAL A 4 -18.42 29.62 7.41
N ARG A 5 -17.98 30.84 7.12
CA ARG A 5 -16.72 31.08 6.39
C ARG A 5 -15.51 30.59 7.18
N MET A 6 -15.49 30.79 8.49
CA MET A 6 -14.40 30.35 9.36
C MET A 6 -14.35 28.82 9.47
N THR A 7 -15.51 28.16 9.57
CA THR A 7 -15.62 26.69 9.56
C THR A 7 -15.11 26.12 8.23
N LEU A 8 -15.46 26.71 7.09
CA LEU A 8 -14.99 26.28 5.77
C LEU A 8 -13.46 26.38 5.66
N ILE A 9 -12.87 27.48 6.13
CA ILE A 9 -11.41 27.70 6.12
C ILE A 9 -10.71 26.65 6.98
N ILE A 10 -11.24 26.33 8.15
CA ILE A 10 -10.67 25.31 9.05
C ILE A 10 -10.69 23.93 8.38
N ILE A 11 -11.81 23.55 7.75
CA ILE A 11 -11.92 22.26 7.05
C ILE A 11 -10.90 22.17 5.92
N VAL A 12 -10.79 23.22 5.10
CA VAL A 12 -9.80 23.28 4.01
C VAL A 12 -8.38 23.19 4.55
N ALA A 13 -8.07 23.90 5.64
CA ALA A 13 -6.75 23.84 6.27
C ALA A 13 -6.39 22.42 6.75
N ILE A 14 -7.35 21.70 7.35
CA ILE A 14 -7.15 20.31 7.79
C ILE A 14 -6.83 19.41 6.59
N VAL A 15 -7.58 19.52 5.50
CA VAL A 15 -7.36 18.72 4.28
C VAL A 15 -5.98 18.99 3.69
N VAL A 16 -5.56 20.26 3.64
CA VAL A 16 -4.22 20.64 3.16
C VAL A 16 -3.12 20.04 4.03
N VAL A 17 -3.25 20.12 5.36
CA VAL A 17 -2.28 19.53 6.31
C VAL A 17 -2.17 18.01 6.12
N LEU A 18 -3.30 17.30 6.00
CA LEU A 18 -3.30 15.85 5.77
C LEU A 18 -2.64 15.46 4.44
N GLY A 19 -2.87 16.24 3.38
CA GLY A 19 -2.23 16.03 2.08
C GLY A 19 -0.71 16.17 2.18
N ILE A 20 -0.21 17.22 2.84
CA ILE A 20 1.23 17.44 3.06
C ILE A 20 1.85 16.27 3.84
N VAL A 21 1.22 15.83 4.92
CA VAL A 21 1.71 14.70 5.73
C VAL A 21 1.78 13.42 4.88
N THR A 22 0.79 13.17 4.03
CA THR A 22 0.76 11.99 3.15
C THR A 22 1.92 12.00 2.17
N VAL A 23 2.19 13.15 1.54
CA VAL A 23 3.34 13.30 0.63
C VAL A 23 4.66 13.05 1.35
N ILE A 24 4.82 13.60 2.57
CA ILE A 24 6.03 13.38 3.39
C ILE A 24 6.21 11.90 3.75
N ILE A 25 5.14 11.18 4.08
CA ILE A 25 5.20 9.75 4.39
C ILE A 25 5.59 8.93 3.17
N ILE A 26 5.06 9.25 1.99
CA ILE A 26 5.37 8.53 0.74
C ILE A 26 6.82 8.80 0.31
N ASP A 27 7.27 10.06 0.43
CA ASP A 27 8.65 10.46 0.10
C ASP A 27 9.65 10.11 1.21
N HIS A 28 9.18 9.54 2.34
CA HIS A 28 10.04 9.18 3.43
C HIS A 28 11.02 8.07 2.98
N PRO A 29 12.35 8.28 3.04
CA PRO A 29 13.36 7.38 2.47
C PRO A 29 13.48 6.01 3.16
N SER A 30 12.72 5.78 4.24
CA SER A 30 12.54 4.46 4.86
C SER A 30 11.50 3.60 4.11
N PHE A 31 10.55 4.24 3.41
CA PHE A 31 9.59 3.55 2.54
C PHE A 31 10.27 3.20 1.22
N GLY A 32 10.36 1.91 0.90
CA GLY A 32 10.99 1.44 -0.35
C GLY A 32 12.52 1.29 -0.29
N LYS A 33 13.18 1.53 0.85
CA LYS A 33 14.58 1.17 0.99
C LYS A 33 14.70 -0.36 0.88
N ALA A 34 15.28 -0.84 -0.23
CA ALA A 34 15.64 -2.24 -0.38
C ALA A 34 16.40 -2.67 0.88
N SER A 35 16.08 -3.85 1.43
CA SER A 35 16.61 -4.32 2.70
C SER A 35 18.13 -4.44 2.65
N HIS A 36 18.85 -3.37 3.03
CA HIS A 36 20.30 -3.33 3.10
C HIS A 36 20.74 -3.85 4.47
N GLY A 37 21.65 -4.82 4.49
CA GLY A 37 22.40 -5.20 5.67
C GLY A 37 22.34 -6.68 6.01
N GLU A 38 21.18 -7.21 6.42
CA GLU A 38 21.10 -8.55 7.04
C GLU A 38 20.09 -9.51 6.39
N ARG A 39 18.99 -8.99 5.83
CA ARG A 39 17.99 -9.82 5.12
C ARG A 39 18.46 -10.28 3.74
N LEU A 40 19.32 -9.52 3.07
CA LEU A 40 19.86 -9.90 1.76
C LEU A 40 20.80 -11.12 1.86
N GLU A 41 21.57 -11.22 2.95
CA GLU A 41 22.48 -12.34 3.18
C GLU A 41 21.73 -13.65 3.44
N ARG A 42 20.62 -13.58 4.19
CA ARG A 42 19.71 -14.72 4.38
C ARG A 42 19.00 -15.14 3.09
N LEU A 43 18.67 -14.18 2.21
CA LEU A 43 18.09 -14.47 0.90
C LEU A 43 19.10 -15.18 -0.03
N LYS A 44 20.37 -14.77 -0.03
CA LYS A 44 21.44 -15.44 -0.81
C LYS A 44 21.72 -16.87 -0.36
N LEU A 45 21.50 -17.19 0.91
CA LEU A 45 21.63 -18.53 1.48
C LEU A 45 20.45 -19.45 1.14
N SER A 46 19.34 -18.90 0.63
CA SER A 46 18.20 -19.71 0.19
C SER A 46 18.51 -20.40 -1.15
N PRO A 47 18.23 -21.71 -1.29
CA PRO A 47 18.39 -22.45 -2.55
C PRO A 47 17.63 -21.84 -3.74
N ASP A 48 16.58 -21.06 -3.45
CA ASP A 48 15.65 -20.50 -4.44
C ASP A 48 16.05 -19.10 -4.94
N TYR A 49 17.17 -18.56 -4.47
CA TYR A 49 17.71 -17.27 -4.91
C TYR A 49 18.74 -17.46 -6.03
N ARG A 50 18.35 -17.19 -7.28
CA ARG A 50 19.23 -17.24 -8.45
C ARG A 50 19.16 -15.93 -9.23
N ASP A 51 20.31 -15.46 -9.73
CA ASP A 51 20.44 -14.27 -10.58
C ASP A 51 19.89 -12.97 -9.98
N GLY A 52 19.99 -12.82 -8.65
CA GLY A 52 19.55 -11.60 -7.95
C GLY A 52 18.04 -11.50 -7.74
N GLN A 53 17.28 -12.56 -8.02
CA GLN A 53 15.84 -12.62 -7.78
C GLN A 53 15.44 -13.92 -7.05
N PHE A 54 14.46 -13.82 -6.16
CA PHE A 54 13.89 -14.98 -5.50
C PHE A 54 12.87 -15.64 -6.41
N ARG A 55 13.06 -16.92 -6.74
CA ARG A 55 12.12 -17.68 -7.57
C ARG A 55 11.21 -18.49 -6.66
N ASN A 56 9.96 -18.05 -6.49
CA ASN A 56 8.96 -18.86 -5.79
C ASN A 56 8.75 -20.19 -6.54
N LEU A 57 8.98 -21.31 -5.86
CA LEU A 57 8.82 -22.67 -6.40
C LEU A 57 7.36 -23.02 -6.72
N ILE A 58 6.43 -22.42 -5.98
CA ILE A 58 4.99 -22.53 -6.21
C ILE A 58 4.56 -21.24 -6.89
N LEU A 59 3.90 -21.36 -8.05
CA LEU A 59 3.31 -20.23 -8.75
C LEU A 59 2.20 -19.65 -7.89
N THR A 60 2.53 -18.69 -7.02
CA THR A 60 1.53 -17.89 -6.32
C THR A 60 0.76 -17.17 -7.41
N GLN A 61 -0.52 -17.53 -7.60
CA GLN A 61 -1.40 -16.80 -8.50
C GLN A 61 -1.31 -15.32 -8.11
N ARG A 62 -0.74 -14.50 -9.00
CA ARG A 62 -0.68 -13.05 -8.81
C ARG A 62 -2.11 -12.52 -8.78
N LEU A 63 -2.63 -12.30 -7.59
CA LEU A 63 -3.87 -11.54 -7.39
C LEU A 63 -3.72 -10.09 -7.90
N THR A 64 -2.49 -9.64 -8.18
CA THR A 64 -2.18 -8.32 -8.73
C THR A 64 -2.49 -8.16 -10.22
N SER A 65 -2.92 -9.23 -10.92
CA SER A 65 -3.54 -9.05 -12.25
C SER A 65 -4.80 -8.19 -12.09
N ASP A 66 -5.11 -7.32 -13.06
CA ASP A 66 -6.31 -6.46 -13.00
C ASP A 66 -7.57 -7.27 -12.69
N LYS A 67 -7.67 -8.47 -13.28
CA LYS A 67 -8.77 -9.41 -13.03
C LYS A 67 -8.87 -9.85 -11.56
N GLY A 68 -7.74 -9.98 -10.86
CA GLY A 68 -7.70 -10.34 -9.44
C GLY A 68 -8.08 -9.19 -8.51
N LYS A 69 -7.73 -7.94 -8.88
CA LYS A 69 -8.15 -6.74 -8.14
C LYS A 69 -9.66 -6.54 -8.22
N PHE A 70 -10.25 -6.69 -9.40
CA PHE A 70 -11.71 -6.60 -9.58
C PHE A 70 -12.43 -7.73 -8.84
N ALA A 71 -11.93 -8.97 -8.93
CA ALA A 71 -12.51 -10.09 -8.18
C ALA A 71 -12.46 -9.86 -6.66
N ALA A 72 -11.35 -9.33 -6.12
CA ALA A 72 -11.24 -9.01 -4.69
C ALA A 72 -12.24 -7.93 -4.25
N THR A 73 -12.48 -6.91 -5.09
CA THR A 73 -13.51 -5.90 -4.79
C THR A 73 -14.92 -6.48 -4.82
N GLN A 74 -15.22 -7.39 -5.75
CA GLN A 74 -16.54 -8.02 -5.85
C GLN A 74 -16.84 -8.90 -4.63
N VAL A 75 -15.90 -9.76 -4.23
CA VAL A 75 -16.05 -10.62 -3.04
C VAL A 75 -16.30 -9.79 -1.78
N PHE A 76 -15.57 -8.69 -1.61
CA PHE A 76 -15.77 -7.80 -0.47
C PHE A 76 -17.16 -7.14 -0.47
N THR A 77 -17.66 -6.72 -1.64
CA THR A 77 -18.99 -6.12 -1.76
C THR A 77 -20.13 -7.11 -1.52
N GLU A 78 -19.96 -8.37 -1.94
CA GLU A 78 -20.94 -9.43 -1.69
C GLU A 78 -21.00 -9.78 -0.20
N TRP A 79 -19.83 -9.93 0.44
CA TRP A 79 -19.74 -10.18 1.88
C TRP A 79 -20.42 -9.09 2.72
N TRP A 80 -20.28 -7.81 2.34
CA TRP A 80 -20.93 -6.71 3.04
C TRP A 80 -22.45 -6.73 2.91
N LYS A 81 -22.97 -7.13 1.76
CA LYS A 81 -24.42 -7.25 1.52
C LYS A 81 -25.08 -8.38 2.27
N GLU A 82 -24.34 -9.44 2.58
CA GLU A 82 -24.87 -10.62 3.28
C GLU A 82 -24.85 -10.46 4.80
N GLY A 83 -24.18 -9.42 5.31
CA GLY A 83 -24.13 -9.06 6.72
C GLY A 83 -25.16 -8.01 7.18
N GLU A 84 -25.96 -7.45 6.27
CA GLU A 84 -27.15 -6.61 6.56
C GLU A 84 -28.45 -7.42 6.42
#